data_AF-A0A4Y9ET89-F1
#
_entry.id   AF-A0A4Y9ET89-F1
#
_cell.length_a   1.000
_cell.length_b   1.000
_cell.length_c   1.000
_cell.angle_alpha   90.00
_cell.angle_beta   90.00
_cell.angle_gamma   90.00
#
_symmetry.space_group_name_H-M   'P 1'
#
loop_
_entity.id
_entity.type
_entity.pdbx_description
1 polymer ?
#
loop_
_entity_poly.entity_id
_entity_poly.type
_entity_poly.pdbx_seq_one_letter_code
_entity_poly.pdbx_strand_id
1 'polypeptide(L)'
;MKLHLILSVALLATAGAASAQTVPHPGACKADASKLCPDAVAAMDRTAVQACLTQKIAQVSPDCKANMAAMKQANAAATAAPTSK
;
A
#
# COMPACT_ATOMS: atom_id res chain seq x y z
N MET A 1 9.95 -56.76 -21.35
CA MET A 1 10.55 -55.56 -21.96
C MET A 1 10.17 -54.38 -21.08
N LYS A 2 11.03 -54.06 -20.11
CA LYS A 2 11.92 -52.88 -20.07
C LYS A 2 11.15 -51.58 -19.79
N LEU A 3 11.05 -51.32 -18.49
CA LEU A 3 10.53 -50.14 -17.80
C LEU A 3 11.21 -48.87 -18.36
N HIS A 4 10.46 -47.99 -19.01
CA HIS A 4 10.89 -46.62 -19.29
C HIS A 4 9.96 -45.66 -18.55
N LEU A 5 10.47 -45.23 -17.40
CA LEU A 5 9.90 -44.27 -16.47
C LEU A 5 9.94 -42.89 -17.15
N ILE A 6 8.78 -42.45 -17.62
CA ILE A 6 8.63 -41.24 -18.43
C ILE A 6 8.49 -40.03 -17.50
N LEU A 7 9.16 -38.94 -17.91
CA LEU A 7 8.76 -37.55 -17.77
C LEU A 7 9.04 -36.81 -16.45
N SER A 8 10.19 -36.13 -16.48
CA SER A 8 10.52 -34.90 -15.77
C SER A 8 9.38 -33.89 -15.74
N VAL A 9 8.90 -33.48 -14.55
CA VAL A 9 8.48 -32.09 -14.25
C VAL A 9 8.63 -31.88 -12.74
N ALA A 10 9.79 -31.43 -12.27
CA ALA A 10 9.88 -30.83 -10.93
C ALA A 10 9.41 -29.37 -11.08
N LEU A 11 8.14 -29.14 -10.75
CA LEU A 11 7.46 -27.85 -10.83
C LEU A 11 8.18 -26.80 -9.97
N LEU A 12 8.33 -25.62 -10.55
CA LEU A 12 8.73 -24.34 -9.94
C LEU A 12 8.00 -24.10 -8.60
N ALA A 13 8.74 -24.01 -7.51
CA ALA A 13 8.28 -23.37 -6.30
C ALA A 13 8.54 -21.85 -6.40
N THR A 14 7.66 -21.12 -7.08
CA THR A 14 7.59 -19.66 -6.90
C THR A 14 6.96 -19.39 -5.54
N ALA A 15 7.79 -19.10 -4.55
CA ALA A 15 7.38 -18.60 -3.25
C ALA A 15 6.68 -17.25 -3.43
N GLY A 16 5.36 -17.26 -3.59
CA GLY A 16 4.53 -16.08 -3.46
C GLY A 16 4.51 -15.66 -2.00
N ALA A 17 5.28 -14.65 -1.63
CA ALA A 17 5.15 -13.99 -0.34
C ALA A 17 3.72 -13.48 -0.23
N ALA A 18 2.93 -14.12 0.64
CA ALA A 18 1.62 -13.64 1.05
C ALA A 18 1.82 -12.30 1.77
N SER A 19 1.80 -11.23 0.99
CA SER A 19 1.68 -9.89 1.54
C SER A 19 0.29 -9.84 2.16
N ALA A 20 0.22 -9.72 3.48
CA ALA A 20 -0.98 -9.24 4.16
C ALA A 20 -1.23 -7.83 3.63
N GLN A 21 -1.89 -7.76 2.47
CA GLN A 21 -2.19 -6.54 1.75
C GLN A 21 -3.20 -5.78 2.60
N THR A 22 -2.67 -4.92 3.46
CA THR A 22 -3.42 -3.83 4.04
C THR A 22 -3.79 -2.95 2.85
N VAL A 23 -4.94 -3.23 2.25
CA VAL A 23 -5.43 -2.49 1.09
C VAL A 23 -5.58 -1.03 1.54
N PRO A 24 -4.81 -0.09 0.96
CA PRO A 24 -4.96 1.30 1.32
C PRO A 24 -6.39 1.73 1.01
N HIS A 25 -7.08 2.28 2.01
CA HIS A 25 -8.46 2.72 1.87
C HIS A 25 -8.48 4.22 1.53
N PRO A 26 -8.80 4.60 0.28
CA PRO A 26 -8.84 5.99 -0.15
C PRO A 26 -10.03 6.70 0.51
N GLY A 27 -9.83 7.15 1.75
CA GLY A 27 -10.90 7.77 2.54
C GLY A 27 -10.69 7.68 4.05
N ALA A 28 -9.80 6.80 4.53
CA ALA A 28 -9.55 6.63 5.97
C ALA A 28 -9.15 7.95 6.66
N CYS A 29 -8.46 8.83 5.94
CA CYS A 29 -8.02 10.13 6.45
C CYS A 29 -8.98 11.29 6.17
N LYS A 30 -10.15 11.07 5.53
CA LYS A 30 -11.03 12.18 5.10
C LYS A 30 -11.56 12.97 6.30
N ALA A 31 -12.03 12.28 7.34
CA ALA A 31 -12.56 12.92 8.54
C ALA A 31 -11.46 13.71 9.29
N ASP A 32 -10.26 13.13 9.40
CA ASP A 32 -9.11 13.79 10.01
C ASP A 32 -8.65 14.99 9.18
N ALA A 33 -8.61 14.87 7.85
CA ALA A 33 -8.24 15.96 6.95
C ALA A 33 -9.20 17.14 7.08
N SER A 34 -10.51 16.88 7.12
CA SER A 34 -11.52 17.93 7.28
C SER A 34 -11.44 18.65 8.63
N LYS A 35 -10.99 17.95 9.69
CA LYS A 35 -10.87 18.53 11.04
C LYS A 35 -9.53 19.23 11.28
N LEU A 36 -8.43 18.63 10.81
CA LEU A 36 -7.07 19.07 11.13
C LEU A 36 -6.44 19.93 10.02
N CYS A 37 -6.90 19.77 8.78
CA CYS A 37 -6.31 20.37 7.57
C CYS A 37 -7.37 21.05 6.67
N PRO A 38 -8.28 21.88 7.20
CA PRO A 38 -9.38 22.44 6.42
C PRO A 38 -8.91 23.29 5.24
N ASP A 39 -7.83 24.05 5.39
CA ASP A 39 -7.28 24.90 4.31
C ASP A 39 -6.77 24.06 3.13
N ALA A 40 -6.07 22.96 3.44
CA ALA A 40 -5.56 22.05 2.42
C ALA A 40 -6.70 21.30 1.71
N VAL A 41 -7.75 20.92 2.44
CA VAL A 41 -8.96 20.30 1.85
C VAL A 41 -9.69 21.30 0.96
N ALA A 42 -9.83 22.56 1.39
CA ALA A 42 -10.47 23.63 0.63
C ALA A 42 -9.72 23.94 -0.67
N ALA A 43 -8.38 23.87 -0.64
CA ALA A 43 -7.54 24.00 -1.83
C ALA A 43 -7.66 22.80 -2.80
N MET A 44 -8.38 21.73 -2.43
CA MET A 44 -8.48 20.47 -3.16
C MET A 44 -7.12 19.85 -3.52
N ASP A 45 -6.07 20.21 -2.78
CA ASP A 45 -4.71 19.74 -3.00
C ASP A 45 -4.43 18.52 -2.11
N ARG A 46 -4.40 17.34 -2.75
CA ARG A 46 -4.11 16.09 -2.04
C ARG A 46 -2.71 16.05 -1.42
N THR A 47 -1.73 16.70 -2.06
CA THR A 47 -0.36 16.75 -1.57
C THR A 47 -0.29 17.61 -0.30
N ALA A 48 -0.96 18.77 -0.32
CA ALA A 48 -1.07 19.62 0.85
C ALA A 48 -1.81 18.92 2.00
N VAL A 49 -2.89 18.19 1.70
CA VAL A 49 -3.64 17.41 2.71
C VAL A 49 -2.73 16.33 3.32
N GLN A 50 -1.99 15.60 2.49
CA GLN A 50 -1.09 14.55 2.99
C GLN A 50 0.08 15.12 3.80
N ALA A 51 0.68 16.23 3.37
CA ALA A 51 1.73 16.91 4.13
C ALA A 51 1.20 17.39 5.48
N CYS A 52 0.02 18.02 5.51
CA CYS A 52 -0.61 18.48 6.74
C CYS A 52 -0.92 17.32 7.70
N LEU A 53 -1.52 16.23 7.22
CA LEU A 53 -1.78 15.04 8.03
C LEU A 53 -0.48 14.40 8.57
N THR A 54 0.60 14.43 7.79
CA THR A 54 1.92 13.95 8.21
C THR A 54 2.50 14.81 9.34
N GLN A 55 2.37 16.13 9.25
CA GLN A 55 2.77 17.04 10.33
C GLN A 55 1.90 16.87 11.59
N LYS A 56 0.65 16.45 11.41
CA LYS A 56 -0.33 16.22 12.47
C LYS A 56 -0.48 14.73 12.84
N ILE A 57 0.50 13.88 12.54
CA ILE A 57 0.39 12.42 12.71
C ILE A 57 0.08 11.96 14.16
N ALA A 58 0.40 12.80 15.16
CA ALA A 58 0.05 12.55 16.56
C ALA A 58 -1.45 12.79 16.86
N GLN A 59 -2.13 13.57 16.03
CA GLN A 59 -3.53 14.00 16.19
C GLN A 59 -4.50 13.25 15.26
N VAL A 60 -4.00 12.58 14.21
CA VAL A 60 -4.85 11.76 13.34
C VAL A 60 -5.35 10.49 14.06
N SER A 61 -6.48 9.96 13.60
CA SER A 61 -7.01 8.70 14.08
C SER A 61 -6.04 7.51 13.85
N PRO A 62 -6.12 6.44 14.65
CA PRO A 62 -5.36 5.22 14.43
C PRO A 62 -5.55 4.65 13.01
N ASP A 63 -6.78 4.72 12.49
CA ASP A 63 -7.12 4.22 11.15
C ASP A 63 -6.43 5.02 10.04
N CYS A 64 -6.44 6.35 10.12
CA CYS A 64 -5.71 7.18 9.17
C CYS A 64 -4.20 6.93 9.24
N LYS A 65 -3.64 6.77 10.44
CA LYS A 65 -2.22 6.45 10.64
C LYS A 65 -1.84 5.11 10.00
N ALA A 66 -2.65 4.07 10.20
CA ALA A 66 -2.46 2.77 9.58
C ALA A 66 -2.54 2.86 8.05
N ASN A 67 -3.50 3.61 7.52
CA ASN A 67 -3.63 3.84 6.08
C ASN A 67 -2.41 4.58 5.49
N MET A 68 -1.89 5.61 6.17
CA MET A 68 -0.68 6.32 5.73
C MET A 68 0.54 5.39 5.70
N ALA A 69 0.68 4.50 6.69
CA ALA A 69 1.72 3.49 6.71
C ALA A 69 1.56 2.46 5.58
N ALA A 70 0.33 2.05 5.28
CA ALA A 70 0.01 1.15 4.17
C ALA A 70 0.31 1.79 2.81
N MET A 71 -0.05 3.05 2.61
CA MET A 71 0.29 3.81 1.40
C MET A 71 1.80 3.91 1.19
N LYS A 72 2.58 4.17 2.24
CA LYS A 72 4.06 4.19 2.15
C LYS A 72 4.63 2.83 1.71
N GLN A 73 4.04 1.73 2.20
CA GLN A 73 4.44 0.38 1.83
C GLN A 73 4.02 0.02 0.40
N ALA A 74 2.82 0.42 -0.03
CA ALA A 74 2.35 0.24 -1.40
C ALA A 74 3.22 1.03 -2.40
N ASN A 75 3.60 2.27 -2.07
CA ASN A 75 4.51 3.05 -2.90
C ASN A 75 5.91 2.45 -2.95
N ALA A 76 6.44 1.97 -1.81
CA ALA A 76 7.73 1.30 -1.76
C ALA A 76 7.73 -0.01 -2.59
N ALA A 77 6.65 -0.79 -2.50
CA ALA A 77 6.45 -2.00 -3.29
C ALA A 77 6.30 -1.68 -4.79
N ALA A 78 5.61 -0.59 -5.15
CA ALA A 78 5.50 -0.12 -6.53
C ALA A 78 6.85 0.32 -7.11
N THR A 79 7.74 0.94 -6.32
CA THR A 79 9.12 1.24 -6.74
C THR A 79 10.03 0.00 -6.78
N ALA A 80 9.66 -1.08 -6.10
CA ALA A 80 10.41 -2.34 -6.09
C ALA A 80 9.90 -3.36 -7.13
N ALA A 81 8.72 -3.15 -7.71
CA ALA A 81 8.21 -3.95 -8.82
C ALA A 81 8.91 -3.52 -10.11
N PRO A 82 9.70 -4.37 -10.78
CA PRO A 82 10.23 -4.04 -12.09
C PRO A 82 9.06 -3.88 -13.06
N THR A 83 8.89 -2.68 -13.58
CA THR A 83 8.00 -2.38 -14.70
C THR A 83 8.34 -3.32 -15.86
N SER A 84 7.61 -4.43 -15.98
CA SER A 84 7.70 -5.32 -17.13
C SER A 84 6.96 -4.61 -18.26
N LYS A 85 7.73 -3.99 -19.16
CA LYS A 85 7.25 -3.39 -20.41
C LYS A 85 7.14 -4.45 -21.49
#